data_AF-A0A453LBP1-F1
#
_entry.id   AF-A0A453LBP1-F1
#
_cell.length_a   1.000
_cell.length_b   1.000
_cell.length_c   1.000
_cell.angle_alpha   90.00
_cell.angle_beta   90.00
_cell.angle_gamma   90.00
#
_symmetry.space_group_name_H-M   'P 1'
#
loop_
_entity.id
_entity.type
_entity.pdbx_description
1 polymer ?
#
loop_
_entity_poly.entity_id
_entity_poly.type
_entity_poly.pdbx_seq_one_letter_code
_entity_poly.pdbx_strand_id
1 'polypeptide(L)'
;RAIRHPASGYVQGINDLVTPFLIVFLSEHLEGNLDTWSMENLSLQDVSNIEADCYWCLSKFLDGMQDHYTFAQPGIQRLVFRLKELVHRID
;
A
#
# COMPACT_ATOMS: atom_id res chain seq x y z
N ARG A 1 -7.26 6.45 4.91
CA ARG A 1 -8.24 6.05 3.87
C ARG A 1 -9.48 5.33 4.40
N ALA A 2 -9.37 4.45 5.40
CA ALA A 2 -10.52 3.71 5.95
C ALA A 2 -11.75 4.57 6.32
N ILE A 3 -11.53 5.78 6.84
CA ILE A 3 -12.60 6.73 7.18
C ILE A 3 -13.03 7.60 5.98
N ARG A 4 -12.15 7.79 4.98
CA ARG A 4 -12.39 8.70 3.82
C ARG A 4 -12.93 8.00 2.57
N HIS A 5 -12.90 6.67 2.51
CA HIS A 5 -13.57 5.85 1.49
C HIS A 5 -14.57 4.90 2.17
N PRO A 6 -15.78 5.37 2.48
CA PRO A 6 -16.77 4.59 3.25
C PRO A 6 -17.20 3.29 2.55
N ALA A 7 -17.02 3.19 1.23
CA ALA A 7 -17.30 1.98 0.46
C ALA A 7 -16.31 0.82 0.69
N SER A 8 -15.14 1.09 1.29
CA SER A 8 -14.06 0.10 1.42
C SER A 8 -13.55 -0.08 2.85
N GLY A 9 -13.74 0.88 3.77
CA GLY A 9 -13.26 0.73 5.15
C GLY A 9 -11.76 0.38 5.23
N TYR A 10 -11.34 -0.29 6.31
CA TYR A 10 -10.06 -0.99 6.33
C TYR A 10 -10.27 -2.44 5.86
N VAL A 11 -9.47 -2.86 4.89
CA VAL A 11 -9.40 -4.24 4.43
C VAL A 11 -8.00 -4.75 4.72
N GLN A 12 -7.90 -5.92 5.35
CA GLN A 12 -6.62 -6.59 5.61
C GLN A 12 -5.84 -6.75 4.30
N GLY A 13 -4.55 -6.43 4.32
CA GLY A 13 -3.68 -6.37 3.14
C GLY A 13 -3.34 -4.94 2.70
N ILE A 14 -4.15 -3.93 3.06
CA ILE A 14 -3.78 -2.51 2.82
C ILE A 14 -2.55 -2.13 3.67
N ASN A 15 -2.39 -2.72 4.85
CA ASN A 15 -1.22 -2.52 5.70
C ASN A 15 0.07 -3.00 5.03
N ASP A 16 0.04 -4.10 4.28
CA ASP A 16 1.25 -4.60 3.60
C ASP A 16 1.63 -3.71 2.42
N LEU A 17 0.64 -3.02 1.83
CA LEU A 17 0.86 -2.07 0.74
C LEU A 17 1.52 -0.77 1.17
N VAL A 18 1.41 -0.36 2.45
CA VAL A 18 2.06 0.88 2.91
C VAL A 18 3.55 0.68 3.19
N THR A 19 3.95 -0.53 3.59
CA THR A 19 5.32 -0.89 3.95
C THR A 19 6.38 -0.50 2.90
N PRO A 20 6.22 -0.78 1.60
CA PRO A 20 7.22 -0.36 0.61
C PRO A 20 7.35 1.16 0.50
N PHE A 21 6.26 1.93 0.60
CA PHE A 21 6.33 3.39 0.61
C PHE A 21 7.07 3.91 1.83
N LEU A 22 6.74 3.36 3.01
CA LEU A 22 7.38 3.73 4.26
C LEU A 22 8.90 3.47 4.22
N ILE A 23 9.30 2.30 3.72
CA ILE A 23 10.72 1.95 3.58
C ILE A 23 11.45 2.91 2.62
N VAL A 24 10.85 3.19 1.47
CA VAL A 24 11.46 4.09 0.47
C VAL A 24 11.65 5.49 1.06
N PHE A 25 10.63 6.07 1.69
CA PHE A 25 10.75 7.41 2.27
C PHE A 25 11.69 7.45 3.48
N LEU A 26 11.71 6.41 4.32
CA LEU A 26 12.67 6.32 5.41
C LEU A 26 14.12 6.20 4.93
N SER A 27 14.37 5.59 3.77
CA SER A 27 15.71 5.45 3.19
C SER A 27 16.36 6.78 2.82
N GLU A 28 15.58 7.86 2.68
CA GLU A 28 16.10 9.21 2.44
C GLU A 28 16.67 9.84 3.72
N HIS A 29 16.28 9.33 4.89
CA HIS A 29 16.67 9.88 6.19
C HIS A 29 17.57 8.94 7.00
N LEU A 30 17.56 7.64 6.70
CA LEU A 30 18.26 6.62 7.46
C LEU A 30 19.26 5.87 6.56
N GLU A 31 20.51 5.77 7.04
CA GLU A 31 21.58 5.07 6.33
C GLU A 31 21.78 3.65 6.86
N GLY A 32 22.38 2.78 6.04
CA GLY A 32 22.70 1.40 6.41
C GLY A 32 21.58 0.40 6.11
N ASN A 33 21.68 -0.78 6.74
CA ASN A 33 20.72 -1.87 6.55
C ASN A 33 19.41 -1.59 7.29
N LEU A 34 18.29 -2.06 6.75
CA LEU A 34 16.96 -1.92 7.35
C LEU A 34 16.91 -2.36 8.82
N ASP A 35 17.62 -3.42 9.18
CA ASP A 35 17.63 -3.97 10.56
C ASP A 35 18.31 -3.04 11.57
N THR A 36 19.03 -2.01 11.10
CA THR A 36 19.76 -1.05 11.94
C THR A 36 19.08 0.31 12.05
N TRP A 37 17.98 0.51 11.33
CA TRP A 37 17.26 1.77 11.30
C TRP A 37 16.60 2.07 12.67
N SER A 38 16.77 3.30 13.13
CA SER A 38 16.13 3.82 14.34
C SER A 38 15.42 5.14 14.05
N MET A 39 14.18 5.24 14.52
CA MET A 39 13.35 6.45 14.38
C MET A 39 13.67 7.50 15.44
N GLU A 40 14.49 7.19 16.45
CA GLU A 40 14.74 8.05 17.62
C GLU A 40 15.39 9.39 17.26
N ASN A 41 16.16 9.42 16.16
CA ASN A 41 16.89 10.61 15.72
C ASN A 41 16.12 11.42 14.67
N LEU A 42 14.94 10.97 14.24
CA LEU A 42 14.12 11.72 13.28
C LEU A 42 13.38 12.85 13.99
N SER A 43 13.34 14.02 13.34
CA SER A 43 12.51 15.10 13.85
C SER A 43 11.03 14.75 13.71
N LEU A 44 10.18 15.30 14.58
CA LEU A 44 8.73 15.14 14.46
C LEU A 44 8.20 15.67 13.11
N GLN A 45 8.89 16.66 12.53
CA GLN A 45 8.54 17.21 11.22
C GLN A 45 8.82 16.19 10.11
N ASP A 46 9.96 15.51 10.14
CA ASP A 46 10.31 14.49 9.15
C ASP A 46 9.34 13.31 9.23
N VAL A 47 9.02 12.85 10.45
CA VAL A 47 8.02 11.79 10.66
C VAL A 47 6.67 12.19 10.08
N SER A 48 6.22 13.42 10.32
CA SER A 48 4.95 13.93 9.77
C SER A 48 4.97 14.03 8.24
N ASN A 49 6.11 14.41 7.64
CA ASN A 49 6.25 14.50 6.19
C ASN A 49 6.21 13.11 5.55
N ILE A 50 6.96 12.17 6.11
CA ILE A 50 6.99 10.76 5.66
C ILE A 50 5.59 10.14 5.75
N GLU A 51 4.85 10.38 6.84
CA GLU A 51 3.46 9.91 6.97
C GLU A 51 2.57 10.48 5.87
N ALA A 52 2.68 11.79 5.60
CA ALA A 52 1.90 12.46 4.56
C ALA A 52 2.20 11.89 3.16
N ASP A 53 3.48 11.67 2.85
CA ASP A 53 3.90 11.11 1.56
C ASP A 53 3.45 9.66 1.40
N CYS A 54 3.61 8.83 2.44
CA CYS A 54 3.06 7.47 2.49
C CYS A 54 1.55 7.49 2.23
N TYR A 55 0.82 8.39 2.90
CA TYR A 55 -0.62 8.50 2.76
C TYR A 55 -1.03 8.87 1.33
N TRP A 56 -0.38 9.86 0.72
CA TRP A 56 -0.73 10.32 -0.62
C TRP A 56 -0.35 9.32 -1.70
N CYS A 57 0.83 8.71 -1.61
CA CYS A 57 1.28 7.69 -2.55
C CYS A 57 0.42 6.43 -2.45
N LEU A 58 0.17 5.90 -1.25
CA LEU A 58 -0.76 4.79 -1.07
C LEU A 58 -2.16 5.15 -1.58
N SER A 59 -2.57 6.41 -1.39
CA SER A 59 -3.86 6.86 -1.90
C SER A 59 -3.91 6.81 -3.43
N LYS A 60 -2.92 7.39 -4.09
CA LYS A 60 -2.85 7.34 -5.56
C LYS A 60 -2.71 5.91 -6.08
N PHE A 61 -2.00 5.04 -5.37
CA PHE A 61 -1.88 3.65 -5.72
C PHE A 61 -3.24 2.93 -5.68
N LEU A 62 -4.00 3.03 -4.57
CA LEU A 62 -5.28 2.30 -4.53
C LEU A 62 -6.38 2.94 -5.39
N ASP A 63 -6.20 4.16 -5.91
CA ASP A 63 -7.13 4.72 -6.91
C ASP A 63 -7.19 3.84 -8.18
N GLY A 64 -6.11 3.14 -8.52
CA GLY A 64 -6.06 2.20 -9.65
C GLY A 64 -6.66 0.82 -9.36
N MET A 65 -7.04 0.54 -8.11
CA MET A 65 -7.48 -0.79 -7.66
C MET A 65 -8.58 -0.71 -6.59
N GLN A 66 -9.45 0.30 -6.69
CA GLN A 66 -10.51 0.54 -5.71
C GLN A 66 -11.45 -0.67 -5.56
N ASP A 67 -11.77 -1.33 -6.67
CA ASP A 67 -12.63 -2.51 -6.78
C ASP A 67 -12.01 -3.78 -6.16
N HIS A 68 -10.72 -3.78 -5.83
CA HIS A 68 -10.09 -4.86 -5.08
C HIS A 68 -10.48 -4.81 -3.60
N TYR A 69 -10.89 -3.65 -3.10
CA TYR A 69 -11.15 -3.39 -1.67
C TYR A 69 -12.59 -2.95 -1.37
N THR A 70 -13.47 -2.88 -2.38
CA THR A 70 -14.92 -2.73 -2.15
C THR A 70 -15.55 -4.05 -1.68
N PHE A 71 -16.79 -3.99 -1.19
CA PHE A 71 -17.56 -5.18 -0.78
C PHE A 71 -17.49 -6.31 -1.81
N ALA A 72 -17.27 -7.54 -1.33
CA ALA A 72 -17.09 -8.75 -2.12
C ALA A 72 -15.86 -8.79 -3.06
N GLN A 73 -15.00 -7.76 -3.04
CA GLN A 73 -13.71 -7.70 -3.76
C GLN A 73 -13.80 -8.11 -5.25
N PRO A 74 -14.72 -7.52 -6.04
CA PRO A 74 -15.01 -7.96 -7.40
C PRO A 74 -13.80 -7.86 -8.35
N GLY A 75 -12.88 -6.92 -8.11
CA GLY A 75 -11.67 -6.81 -8.93
C GLY A 75 -10.71 -7.98 -8.74
N ILE A 76 -10.57 -8.49 -7.50
CA ILE A 76 -9.77 -9.69 -7.21
C ILE A 76 -10.37 -10.90 -7.92
N GLN A 77 -11.70 -11.08 -7.85
CA GLN A 77 -12.40 -12.17 -8.53
C GLN A 77 -12.17 -12.15 -10.05
N ARG A 78 -12.23 -10.96 -10.67
CA ARG A 78 -11.93 -10.79 -12.10
C ARG A 78 -10.49 -11.16 -12.43
N LEU A 79 -9.53 -10.77 -11.58
CA LEU A 79 -8.12 -11.12 -11.79
C LEU A 79 -7.90 -12.63 -11.77
N VAL A 80 -8.48 -13.32 -10.78
CA VAL A 80 -8.39 -14.79 -10.66
C VAL A 80 -9.00 -15.48 -11.89
N PHE A 81 -10.14 -14.99 -12.38
CA PHE A 81 -10.76 -15.55 -13.60
C PHE A 81 -9.87 -15.36 -14.84
N ARG A 82 -9.32 -14.15 -15.04
CA ARG A 82 -8.39 -13.89 -16.15
C ARG A 82 -7.13 -14.74 -16.07
N LEU A 83 -6.57 -14.91 -14.86
CA LEU A 83 -5.41 -15.78 -14.65
C LEU A 83 -5.73 -17.23 -15.04
N LYS A 84 -6.90 -17.74 -14.65
CA LYS A 84 -7.36 -19.07 -15.05
C LYS A 84 -7.47 -19.23 -16.57
N GLU A 85 -8.05 -18.24 -17.26
CA GLU A 85 -8.13 -18.25 -18.72
C GLU A 85 -6.76 -18.17 -19.39
N LEU A 86 -5.85 -17.37 -18.84
CA LEU A 86 -4.49 -17.24 -19.37
C LEU A 86 -3.72 -18.56 -19.27
N VAL A 87 -3.77 -19.22 -18.10
CA VAL A 87 -3.13 -20.53 -17.90
C VAL A 87 -3.69 -21.55 -18.89
N HIS A 88 -5.02 -21.62 -19.05
CA HIS A 88 -5.67 -22.55 -19.99
C HIS A 88 -5.34 -22.28 -21.48
N ARG A 89 -4.86 -21.09 -21.83
CA ARG A 89 -4.46 -20.76 -23.22
C ARG A 89 -3.00 -21.08 -23.50
N ILE A 90 -2.16 -21.07 -22.47
CA ILE A 90 -0.71 -21.26 -22.58
C ILE A 90 -0.35 -22.74 -22.42
N ASP A 91 -1.01 -23.43 -21.48
CA ASP A 91 -0.97 -24.91 -21.37
C ASP A 91 -1.86 -25.59 -22.42
#